data_AF-A0A0G1MV87-F1
#
_entry.id   AF-A0A0G1MV87-F1
#
_cell.length_a   1.000
_cell.length_b   1.000
_cell.length_c   1.000
_cell.angle_alpha   90.00
_cell.angle_beta   90.00
_cell.angle_gamma   90.00
#
_symmetry.space_group_name_H-M   'P 1'
#
loop_
_entity.id
_entity.type
_entity.pdbx_description
1 polymer ?
#
loop_
_entity_poly.entity_id
_entity_poly.type
_entity_poly.pdbx_seq_one_letter_code
_entity_poly.pdbx_strand_id
1 'polypeptide(L)'
;MIIIIHGQDEVASRKYLFELIKNTKGETVRAGKSDLEGDNLSKALSDISLFAQERTIIIENFLKIKSLVLKENAKNLFNNFSGTIIFWEDGQRPATLLSSFGKAKILEFKIQSSVFRFLDAIKPNQGQGNVSLFKQALIRSSPEIIFYGSIIKESYKRSCLH
;
A
#
# COMPACT_ATOMS: atom_id res chain seq x y z
N MET A 1 -17.70 2.17 6.34
CA MET A 1 -17.15 1.96 4.98
C MET A 1 -15.76 1.35 5.08
N ILE A 2 -15.41 0.39 4.22
CA ILE A 2 -14.05 -0.19 4.19
C ILE A 2 -13.33 0.24 2.91
N ILE A 3 -12.09 0.71 3.06
CA ILE A 3 -11.17 1.03 1.97
C ILE A 3 -9.95 0.13 2.11
N ILE A 4 -9.51 -0.50 1.02
CA ILE A 4 -8.29 -1.31 0.99
C ILE A 4 -7.33 -0.69 -0.02
N ILE A 5 -6.19 -0.22 0.47
CA ILE A 5 -5.09 0.32 -0.32
C ILE A 5 -3.98 -0.73 -0.38
N HIS A 6 -3.62 -1.16 -1.58
CA HIS A 6 -2.56 -2.14 -1.79
C HIS A 6 -1.88 -1.93 -3.14
N GLY A 7 -0.74 -2.56 -3.38
CA GLY A 7 -0.12 -2.49 -4.70
C GLY A 7 1.38 -2.69 -4.71
N GLN A 8 1.93 -2.80 -5.92
CA GLN A 8 3.37 -2.92 -6.15
C GLN A 8 4.10 -1.59 -5.96
N ASP A 9 3.42 -0.46 -6.22
CA ASP A 9 3.96 0.89 -5.98
C ASP A 9 3.64 1.33 -4.55
N GLU A 10 4.49 0.90 -3.61
CA GLU A 10 4.34 1.21 -2.19
C GLU A 10 4.47 2.70 -1.89
N VAL A 11 5.35 3.41 -2.62
CA VAL A 11 5.57 4.85 -2.43
C VAL A 11 4.31 5.62 -2.80
N ALA A 12 3.70 5.33 -3.95
CA ALA A 12 2.47 5.96 -4.37
C ALA A 12 1.29 5.61 -3.44
N SER A 13 1.18 4.34 -3.03
CA SER A 13 0.09 3.90 -2.13
C SER A 13 0.20 4.55 -0.76
N ARG A 14 1.42 4.69 -0.22
CA ARG A 14 1.69 5.35 1.06
C ARG A 14 1.44 6.85 0.99
N LYS A 15 1.85 7.50 -0.09
CA LYS A 15 1.54 8.91 -0.34
C LYS A 15 0.04 9.15 -0.41
N TYR A 16 -0.70 8.27 -1.10
CA TYR A 16 -2.16 8.35 -1.16
C TYR A 16 -2.80 8.20 0.23
N LEU A 17 -2.33 7.25 1.05
CA LEU A 17 -2.79 7.11 2.43
C LEU A 17 -2.58 8.42 3.21
N PHE A 18 -1.41 9.05 3.11
CA PHE A 18 -1.14 10.32 3.81
C PHE A 18 -2.06 11.45 3.36
N GLU A 19 -2.31 11.59 2.06
CA GLU A 19 -3.26 12.58 1.54
C GLU A 19 -4.69 12.28 1.99
N LEU A 20 -5.08 11.00 2.05
CA LEU A 20 -6.39 10.59 2.54
C LEU A 20 -6.56 10.93 4.04
N ILE A 21 -5.54 10.68 4.85
CA ILE A 21 -5.52 11.04 6.28
C ILE A 21 -5.64 12.56 6.44
N LYS A 22 -4.84 13.32 5.69
CA LYS A 22 -4.83 14.79 5.76
C LYS A 22 -6.20 15.41 5.45
N ASN A 23 -6.95 14.79 4.54
CA ASN A 23 -8.27 15.26 4.14
C ASN A 23 -9.42 14.66 4.97
N THR A 24 -9.13 13.68 5.82
CA THR A 24 -10.11 13.11 6.75
C THR A 24 -10.41 14.12 7.85
N LYS A 25 -11.70 14.38 8.09
CA LYS A 25 -12.17 15.16 9.23
C LYS A 25 -12.51 14.21 10.38
N GLY A 26 -12.41 14.72 11.61
CA GLY A 26 -12.70 13.94 12.82
C GLY A 26 -11.52 13.13 13.34
N GLU A 27 -11.83 12.16 14.19
CA GLU A 27 -10.82 11.40 14.93
C GLU A 27 -10.24 10.28 14.05
N THR A 28 -8.91 10.19 14.05
CA THR A 28 -8.19 9.15 13.32
C THR A 28 -7.31 8.36 14.29
N VAL A 29 -7.49 7.04 14.30
CA VAL A 29 -6.68 6.12 15.08
C VAL A 29 -5.94 5.18 14.15
N ARG A 30 -4.67 4.92 14.46
CA ARG A 30 -3.76 4.15 13.63
C ARG A 30 -3.18 2.99 14.42
N ALA A 31 -3.37 1.78 13.89
CA ALA A 31 -2.74 0.56 14.38
C ALA A 31 -1.64 0.13 13.41
N GLY A 32 -0.42 0.09 13.90
CA GLY A 32 0.77 -0.38 13.20
C GLY A 32 1.09 -1.84 13.55
N LYS A 33 2.29 -2.28 13.15
CA LYS A 33 2.73 -3.68 13.34
C LYS A 33 2.72 -4.13 14.81
N SER A 34 3.18 -3.28 15.73
CA SER A 34 3.23 -3.55 17.17
C SER A 34 1.85 -3.77 17.78
N ASP A 35 0.83 -3.14 17.20
CA ASP A 35 -0.55 -3.21 17.67
C ASP A 35 -1.25 -4.47 17.17
N LEU A 36 -0.66 -5.17 16.20
CA LEU A 36 -1.19 -6.41 15.61
C LEU A 36 -0.62 -7.67 16.26
N GLU A 37 -0.02 -7.53 17.44
CA GLU A 37 0.54 -8.62 18.23
C GLU A 37 -0.24 -8.80 19.54
N GLY A 38 -0.61 -10.03 19.89
CA GLY A 38 -1.41 -10.33 21.08
C GLY A 38 -2.75 -9.57 21.11
N ASP A 39 -3.19 -9.15 22.30
CA ASP A 39 -4.46 -8.42 22.47
C ASP A 39 -4.35 -6.90 22.25
N ASN A 40 -3.25 -6.42 21.65
CA ASN A 40 -2.98 -4.99 21.51
C ASN A 40 -3.90 -4.30 20.50
N LEU A 41 -4.47 -5.03 19.53
CA LEU A 41 -5.33 -4.43 18.51
C LEU A 41 -6.59 -3.84 19.13
N SER A 42 -7.23 -4.58 20.04
CA SER A 42 -8.42 -4.10 20.73
C SER A 42 -8.11 -2.87 21.56
N LYS A 43 -6.93 -2.81 22.21
CA LYS A 43 -6.49 -1.63 22.98
C LYS A 43 -6.25 -0.43 22.07
N ALA A 44 -5.47 -0.61 21.00
CA ALA A 44 -5.17 0.45 20.04
C ALA A 44 -6.45 1.03 19.41
N LEU A 45 -7.48 0.20 19.21
CA LEU A 45 -8.76 0.63 18.65
C LEU A 45 -9.78 1.13 19.71
N SER A 46 -9.53 0.90 21.00
CA SER A 46 -10.37 1.39 22.10
C SER A 46 -10.16 2.88 22.40
N ASP A 47 -9.04 3.46 21.95
CA ASP A 47 -8.72 4.88 22.12
C ASP A 47 -9.62 5.81 21.29
N ILE A 48 -10.52 5.27 20.47
CA ILE A 48 -11.49 6.04 19.71
C ILE A 48 -12.55 6.60 20.66
N SER A 49 -12.67 7.93 20.69
CA SER A 49 -13.74 8.61 21.40
C SER A 49 -15.11 8.11 20.95
N LEU A 50 -15.91 7.66 21.93
CA LEU A 50 -17.30 7.27 21.72
C LEU A 50 -18.18 8.43 21.24
N PHE A 51 -17.71 9.67 21.38
CA PHE A 51 -18.45 10.89 21.08
C PHE A 51 -18.08 11.53 19.73
N ALA A 52 -17.06 11.03 19.03
CA ALA A 52 -16.68 11.57 17.72
C ALA A 52 -17.72 11.19 16.65
N GLN A 53 -18.26 12.19 15.96
CA GLN A 53 -19.26 12.00 14.89
C GLN A 53 -18.66 11.36 13.63
N GLU A 54 -17.40 11.68 13.32
CA GLU A 54 -16.66 11.12 12.18
C GLU A 54 -15.38 10.43 12.70
N ARG A 55 -15.24 9.15 12.37
CA ARG A 55 -14.18 8.28 12.90
C ARG A 55 -13.54 7.48 11.79
N THR A 56 -12.21 7.46 11.80
CA THR A 56 -11.42 6.69 10.84
C THR A 56 -10.41 5.81 11.57
N ILE A 57 -10.49 4.51 11.29
CA ILE A 57 -9.52 3.50 11.73
C ILE A 57 -8.57 3.22 10.57
N ILE A 58 -7.27 3.23 10.85
CA ILE A 58 -6.23 2.90 9.89
C ILE A 58 -5.43 1.73 10.43
N ILE A 59 -5.34 0.66 9.65
CA ILE A 59 -4.61 -0.54 10.06
C ILE A 59 -3.62 -0.90 8.95
N GLU A 60 -2.35 -0.99 9.31
CA GLU A 60 -1.28 -1.35 8.39
C GLU A 60 -1.01 -2.84 8.42
N ASN A 61 -0.98 -3.47 7.26
CA ASN A 61 -0.58 -4.87 7.07
C ASN A 61 -1.47 -5.89 7.81
N PHE A 62 -2.74 -5.54 8.03
CA PHE A 62 -3.73 -6.42 8.64
C PHE A 62 -3.90 -7.72 7.86
N LEU A 63 -3.92 -7.64 6.53
CA LEU A 63 -4.15 -8.80 5.67
C LEU A 63 -2.99 -9.81 5.69
N LYS A 64 -1.80 -9.40 6.14
CA LYS A 64 -0.65 -10.29 6.36
C LYS A 64 -0.74 -11.12 7.63
N ILE A 65 -1.62 -10.76 8.56
CA ILE A 65 -1.75 -11.47 9.84
C ILE A 65 -2.17 -12.92 9.59
N LYS A 66 -1.42 -13.86 10.16
CA LYS A 66 -1.74 -15.30 10.07
C LYS A 66 -2.67 -15.76 11.20
N SER A 67 -2.67 -15.06 12.34
CA SER A 67 -3.52 -15.40 13.49
C SER A 67 -5.00 -15.30 13.13
N LEU A 68 -5.69 -16.44 13.19
CA LEU A 68 -7.14 -16.51 12.97
C LEU A 68 -7.91 -15.80 14.07
N VAL A 69 -7.47 -15.96 15.33
CA VAL A 69 -8.09 -15.33 16.51
C VAL A 69 -8.11 -13.80 16.37
N LEU A 70 -6.98 -13.20 15.95
CA LEU A 70 -6.92 -11.75 15.72
C LEU A 70 -7.83 -11.30 14.58
N LYS A 71 -7.91 -12.10 13.52
CA LYS A 71 -8.81 -11.81 12.39
C LYS A 71 -10.28 -11.87 12.79
N GLU A 72 -10.67 -12.84 13.61
CA GLU A 72 -12.04 -12.96 14.13
C GLU A 72 -12.40 -11.83 15.09
N ASN A 73 -11.51 -11.51 16.03
CA ASN A 73 -11.71 -10.39 16.95
C ASN A 73 -11.85 -9.05 16.20
N ALA A 74 -10.98 -8.83 15.22
CA ALA A 74 -11.02 -7.66 14.37
C ALA A 74 -12.31 -7.60 13.53
N LYS A 75 -12.77 -8.73 12.98
CA LYS A 75 -14.03 -8.81 12.21
C LYS A 75 -15.23 -8.36 13.05
N ASN A 76 -15.31 -8.80 14.31
CA ASN A 76 -16.36 -8.38 15.22
C ASN A 76 -16.31 -6.88 15.50
N LEU A 77 -15.11 -6.32 15.68
CA LEU A 77 -14.93 -4.88 15.85
C LEU A 77 -15.36 -4.09 14.60
N PHE A 78 -14.97 -4.55 13.41
CA PHE A 78 -15.31 -3.87 12.15
C PHE A 78 -16.80 -3.91 11.83
N ASN A 79 -17.49 -5.00 12.15
CA ASN A 79 -18.93 -5.14 11.93
C ASN A 79 -19.74 -4.15 12.79
N ASN A 80 -19.25 -3.84 13.99
CA ASN A 80 -19.92 -2.95 14.94
C ASN A 80 -19.46 -1.49 14.83
N PHE A 81 -18.44 -1.20 14.01
CA PHE A 81 -17.86 0.12 13.90
C PHE A 81 -18.63 1.00 12.90
N SER A 82 -19.20 2.09 13.41
CA SER A 82 -19.81 3.15 12.60
C SER A 82 -18.76 4.20 12.24
N GLY A 83 -18.12 4.03 11.09
CA GLY A 83 -17.10 4.93 10.56
C GLY A 83 -16.40 4.40 9.31
N THR A 84 -15.22 4.94 9.01
CA THR A 84 -14.36 4.50 7.89
C THR A 84 -13.22 3.63 8.41
N ILE A 85 -12.98 2.48 7.78
CA ILE A 85 -11.84 1.61 8.06
C ILE A 85 -10.97 1.59 6.82
N ILE A 86 -9.69 1.90 6.99
CA ILE A 86 -8.69 1.91 5.93
C ILE A 86 -7.65 0.83 6.24
N PHE A 87 -7.58 -0.19 5.40
CA PHE A 87 -6.48 -1.14 5.39
C PHE A 87 -5.42 -0.65 4.41
N TRP A 88 -4.20 -0.42 4.88
CA TRP A 88 -3.05 -0.18 4.01
C TRP A 88 -2.13 -1.39 4.03
N GLU A 89 -1.77 -1.87 2.86
CA GLU A 89 -0.99 -3.09 2.69
C GLU A 89 0.27 -2.80 1.86
N ASP A 90 1.41 -3.18 2.42
CA ASP A 90 2.67 -3.24 1.69
C ASP A 90 2.63 -4.39 0.65
N GLY A 91 2.75 -4.01 -0.61
CA GLY A 91 2.67 -4.95 -1.72
C GLY A 91 1.25 -5.29 -2.18
N GLN A 92 1.19 -6.08 -3.24
CA GLN A 92 -0.05 -6.53 -3.84
C GLN A 92 -0.72 -7.60 -2.97
N ARG A 93 -2.06 -7.63 -2.97
CA ARG A 93 -2.86 -8.64 -2.27
C ARG A 93 -3.68 -9.45 -3.28
N PRO A 94 -3.86 -10.77 -3.09
CA PRO A 94 -4.63 -11.60 -4.00
C PRO A 94 -6.09 -11.17 -4.08
N ALA A 95 -6.69 -11.23 -5.26
CA ALA A 95 -8.10 -10.88 -5.47
C ALA A 95 -9.05 -11.71 -4.60
N THR A 96 -8.73 -12.99 -4.36
CA THR A 96 -9.50 -13.90 -3.48
C THR A 96 -9.55 -13.42 -2.02
N LEU A 97 -8.47 -12.81 -1.54
CA LEU A 97 -8.43 -12.23 -0.21
C LEU A 97 -9.26 -10.95 -0.15
N LEU A 98 -9.15 -10.10 -1.17
CA LEU A 98 -9.88 -8.83 -1.25
C LEU A 98 -11.39 -9.06 -1.38
N SER A 99 -11.82 -10.07 -2.13
CA SER A 99 -13.25 -10.42 -2.28
C SER A 99 -13.93 -10.78 -0.96
N SER A 100 -13.18 -11.22 0.05
CA SER A 100 -13.75 -11.52 1.37
C SER A 100 -14.29 -10.28 2.11
N PHE A 101 -13.94 -9.08 1.67
CA PHE A 101 -14.39 -7.80 2.23
C PHE A 101 -15.63 -7.22 1.52
N GLY A 102 -16.27 -7.98 0.63
CA GLY A 102 -17.55 -7.63 0.01
C GLY A 102 -17.53 -6.28 -0.72
N LYS A 103 -18.28 -5.29 -0.21
CA LYS A 103 -18.42 -3.95 -0.82
C LYS A 103 -17.26 -2.99 -0.48
N ALA A 104 -16.08 -3.50 -0.13
CA ALA A 104 -14.92 -2.66 0.15
C ALA A 104 -14.46 -1.91 -1.11
N LYS A 105 -14.02 -0.66 -0.94
CA LYS A 105 -13.39 0.13 -1.99
C LYS A 105 -11.93 -0.30 -2.13
N ILE A 106 -11.61 -0.99 -3.22
CA ILE A 106 -10.26 -1.46 -3.51
C ILE A 106 -9.50 -0.40 -4.32
N LEU A 107 -8.31 -0.03 -3.86
CA LEU A 107 -7.41 0.91 -4.51
C LEU A 107 -6.07 0.22 -4.76
N GLU A 108 -5.83 -0.18 -6.00
CA GLU A 108 -4.63 -0.89 -6.42
C GLU A 108 -3.60 0.07 -7.05
N PHE A 109 -2.38 0.07 -6.52
CA PHE A 109 -1.26 0.91 -6.97
C PHE A 109 -0.23 0.06 -7.73
N LYS A 110 -0.31 0.05 -9.06
CA LYS A 110 0.62 -0.70 -9.92
C LYS A 110 1.81 0.16 -10.31
N ILE A 111 2.98 -0.47 -10.45
CA ILE A 111 4.13 0.16 -11.10
C ILE A 111 3.76 0.44 -12.56
N GLN A 112 4.00 1.67 -13.01
CA GLN A 112 3.64 2.09 -14.36
C GLN A 112 4.52 1.43 -15.41
N SER A 113 3.91 1.03 -16.53
CA SER A 113 4.60 0.41 -17.66
C SER A 113 5.71 1.27 -18.26
N SER A 114 5.65 2.60 -18.09
CA SER A 114 6.70 3.54 -18.48
C SER A 114 8.04 3.26 -17.80
N VAL A 115 8.04 2.77 -16.57
CA VAL A 115 9.26 2.38 -15.85
C VAL A 115 9.92 1.21 -16.58
N PHE A 116 9.18 0.14 -16.84
CA PHE A 116 9.70 -1.03 -17.54
C PHE A 116 10.18 -0.69 -18.95
N ARG A 117 9.40 0.13 -19.69
CA ARG A 117 9.80 0.63 -21.01
C ARG A 117 11.12 1.40 -20.98
N PHE A 118 11.32 2.26 -19.98
CA PHE A 118 12.59 2.96 -19.80
C PHE A 118 13.72 1.96 -19.53
N LEU A 119 13.55 1.08 -18.53
CA LEU A 119 14.55 0.10 -18.15
C LEU A 119 14.97 -0.77 -19.35
N ASP A 120 14.01 -1.22 -20.16
CA ASP A 120 14.24 -2.04 -21.36
C ASP A 120 14.94 -1.34 -22.51
N ALA A 121 14.74 -0.03 -22.62
CA ALA A 121 15.39 0.77 -23.64
C ALA A 121 16.85 1.10 -23.34
N ILE A 122 17.32 0.93 -22.10
CA ILE A 122 18.70 1.24 -21.70
C ILE A 122 19.69 0.40 -22.53
N LYS A 123 20.25 1.02 -23.56
CA LYS A 123 21.26 0.46 -24.45
C LYS A 123 22.39 1.46 -24.70
N PRO A 124 23.64 0.97 -24.92
CA PRO A 124 24.74 1.83 -25.37
C PRO A 124 24.36 2.58 -26.65
N ASN A 125 24.91 3.78 -26.84
CA ASN A 125 24.78 4.59 -28.05
C ASN A 125 23.33 5.04 -28.40
N GLN A 126 22.41 5.00 -27.43
CA GLN A 126 21.02 5.46 -27.57
C GLN A 126 20.68 6.58 -26.55
N GLY A 127 21.65 7.45 -26.25
CA GLY A 127 21.55 8.43 -25.15
C GLY A 127 20.30 9.33 -25.21
N GLN A 128 19.98 9.89 -26.38
CA GLN A 128 18.81 10.77 -26.54
C GLN A 128 17.48 10.05 -26.28
N GLY A 129 17.35 8.80 -26.76
CA GLY A 129 16.19 7.95 -26.51
C GLY A 129 16.07 7.57 -25.02
N ASN A 130 17.20 7.21 -24.39
CA ASN A 130 17.25 6.85 -22.98
C ASN A 130 16.82 8.02 -22.08
N VAL A 131 17.29 9.24 -22.36
CA VAL A 131 16.93 10.45 -21.60
C VAL A 131 15.44 10.78 -21.76
N SER A 132 14.88 10.64 -22.97
CA SER A 132 13.46 10.89 -23.20
C SER A 132 12.58 9.91 -22.40
N LEU A 133 12.90 8.62 -22.44
CA LEU A 133 12.16 7.60 -21.70
C LEU A 133 12.33 7.74 -20.18
N PHE A 134 13.51 8.13 -19.71
CA PHE A 134 13.74 8.45 -18.30
C PHE A 134 12.84 9.58 -17.81
N LYS A 135 12.76 10.68 -18.56
CA LYS A 135 11.86 11.81 -18.24
C LYS A 135 10.39 11.36 -18.20
N GLN A 136 9.97 10.53 -19.15
CA GLN A 136 8.61 9.98 -19.16
C GLN A 136 8.32 9.09 -17.95
N ALA A 137 9.30 8.29 -17.52
CA ALA A 137 9.18 7.47 -16.32
C ALA A 137 9.08 8.33 -15.05
N LEU A 138 9.90 9.38 -14.93
CA LEU A 138 9.89 10.30 -13.78
C LEU A 138 8.58 11.08 -13.63
N ILE A 139 7.89 11.39 -14.73
CA ILE A 139 6.59 12.07 -14.67
C ILE A 139 5.52 11.16 -14.04
N ARG A 140 5.65 9.84 -14.21
CA ARG A 140 4.58 8.87 -13.89
C ARG A 140 4.88 8.00 -12.68
N SER A 141 6.11 7.99 -12.19
CA SER A 141 6.57 7.11 -11.12
C SER A 141 7.61 7.78 -10.24
N SER A 142 7.76 7.27 -9.02
CA SER A 142 8.72 7.82 -8.08
C SER A 142 10.16 7.54 -8.55
N PRO A 143 11.13 8.44 -8.26
CA PRO A 143 12.53 8.21 -8.60
C PRO A 143 13.09 6.91 -8.00
N GLU A 144 12.68 6.56 -6.78
CA GLU A 144 13.15 5.37 -6.05
C GLU A 144 12.89 4.08 -6.84
N ILE A 145 11.69 3.94 -7.41
CA ILE A 145 11.32 2.78 -8.24
C ILE A 145 12.22 2.68 -9.48
N ILE A 146 12.52 3.82 -10.10
CA ILE A 146 13.35 3.87 -11.31
C ILE A 146 14.81 3.51 -10.98
N PHE A 147 15.34 4.04 -9.88
CA PHE A 147 16.70 3.72 -9.42
C PHE A 147 16.84 2.26 -9.01
N TYR A 148 15.91 1.75 -8.21
CA TYR A 148 15.92 0.36 -7.77
C TYR A 148 15.82 -0.61 -8.96
N GLY A 149 14.91 -0.34 -9.91
CA GLY A 149 14.80 -1.13 -11.14
C GLY A 149 16.06 -1.12 -12.01
N SER A 150 16.77 0.01 -12.05
CA SER A 150 18.04 0.13 -12.79
C SER A 150 19.15 -0.73 -12.18
N ILE A 151 19.25 -0.74 -10.84
CA ILE A 151 20.23 -1.56 -10.11
C ILE A 151 19.94 -3.05 -10.30
N ILE A 152 18.68 -3.48 -10.16
CA ILE A 152 18.30 -4.89 -10.35
C ILE A 152 18.65 -5.36 -11.76
N LYS A 153 18.32 -4.57 -12.78
CA LYS A 153 18.58 -4.93 -14.18
C LYS A 153 20.06 -5.17 -14.44
N GLU A 154 20.92 -4.32 -13.89
CA GLU A 154 22.37 -4.47 -14.01
C GLU A 154 22.88 -5.72 -13.27
N SER A 155 22.40 -5.97 -12.06
CA SER A 155 22.74 -7.17 -11.30
C SER A 155 22.34 -8.46 -12.03
N TYR A 156 21.14 -8.51 -12.61
CA TYR A 156 20.66 -9.67 -13.36
C TYR A 156 21.51 -9.93 -14.61
N LYS A 157 21.89 -8.87 -15.33
CA LYS A 157 22.75 -8.98 -16.52
C LYS A 157 24.11 -9.59 -16.19
N ARG A 158 24.68 -9.29 -15.01
CA ARG A 158 25.95 -9.86 -14.56
C ARG A 158 25.83 -11.33 -14.18
N SER A 159 24.72 -11.75 -13.56
CA SER A 159 24.51 -13.14 -13.17
C SER A 159 24.30 -14.10 -14.34
N CYS A 160 23.79 -13.64 -15.48
CA CYS A 160 23.62 -14.47 -16.69
C CYS A 160 24.89 -14.60 -17.56
N LEU A 161 25.99 -13.95 -17.16
CA LEU A 161 27.29 -13.99 -17.85
C LEU A 161 28.27 -14.99 -17.20
N HIS A 162 27.79 -15.88 -16.34
CA HIS A 162 28.50 -17.02 -15.76
C HIS A 162 27.73 -18.29 -16.07
#